data_AF-A0AAD7HEG0-F1
#
_entry.id   AF-A0AAD7HEG0-F1
#
_cell.length_a   1.000
_cell.length_b   1.000
_cell.length_c   1.000
_cell.angle_alpha   90.00
_cell.angle_beta   90.00
_cell.angle_gamma   90.00
#
_symmetry.space_group_name_H-M   'P 1'
#
loop_
_entity.id
_entity.type
_entity.pdbx_description
1 polymer ?
#
loop_
_entity_poly.entity_id
_entity_poly.type
_entity_poly.pdbx_seq_one_letter_code
_entity_poly.pdbx_strand_id
1 'polypeptide(L)'
;MTLEQKQKWVEGFLQRIGRDMKHTRNWRCEFCKKHARETVWMNSSWIHLTPPKINSYVHSICDAGKGPCYEQLRGYEAQVALMTGFPPAGPPLPKTQKSYPMSASCIVCNNEASESRKNLKQCGRCELTRYCSVECQREDWKRHKECCKAVKEVKWVWN
;
A
#
# COMPACT_ATOMS: atom_id res chain seq x y z
N MET A 1 -5.21 -19.11 -18.35
CA MET A 1 -4.45 -17.85 -18.46
C MET A 1 -2.99 -18.17 -18.71
N THR A 2 -2.37 -17.52 -19.71
CA THR A 2 -0.92 -17.57 -19.95
C THR A 2 -0.16 -16.93 -18.78
N LEU A 3 1.16 -17.14 -18.70
CA LEU A 3 2.00 -16.51 -17.68
C LEU A 3 1.93 -14.98 -17.75
N GLU A 4 1.96 -14.42 -18.96
CA GLU A 4 1.82 -12.99 -19.21
C GLU A 4 0.46 -12.45 -18.74
N GLN A 5 -0.63 -13.18 -19.02
CA GLN A 5 -1.97 -12.80 -18.55
C GLN A 5 -2.05 -12.82 -17.02
N LYS A 6 -1.40 -13.80 -16.36
CA LYS A 6 -1.32 -13.85 -14.90
C LYS A 6 -0.55 -12.65 -14.36
N GLN A 7 0.60 -12.32 -14.95
CA GLN A 7 1.42 -11.18 -14.55
C GLN A 7 0.64 -9.86 -14.63
N LYS A 8 0.00 -9.60 -15.77
CA LYS A 8 -0.84 -8.40 -15.97
C LYS A 8 -1.99 -8.33 -14.98
N TRP A 9 -2.63 -9.47 -14.70
CA TRP A 9 -3.70 -9.53 -13.71
C TRP A 9 -3.20 -9.19 -12.30
N VAL A 10 -2.06 -9.75 -11.91
CA VAL A 10 -1.42 -9.50 -10.60
C VAL A 10 -1.06 -8.03 -10.44
N GLU A 11 -0.38 -7.44 -11.43
CA GLU A 11 0.00 -6.02 -11.41
C GLU A 11 -1.24 -5.12 -11.25
N GLY A 12 -2.28 -5.37 -12.05
CA GLY A 12 -3.53 -4.63 -11.92
C GLY A 12 -4.20 -4.83 -10.56
N PHE A 13 -4.19 -6.04 -10.03
CA PHE A 13 -4.75 -6.33 -8.70
C PHE A 13 -4.01 -5.58 -7.60
N LEU A 14 -2.67 -5.64 -7.59
CA LEU A 14 -1.83 -4.95 -6.61
C LEU A 14 -2.03 -3.43 -6.66
N GLN A 15 -2.15 -2.85 -7.85
CA GLN A 15 -2.49 -1.43 -8.00
C GLN A 15 -3.85 -1.07 -7.39
N ARG A 16 -4.88 -1.91 -7.62
CA ARG A 16 -6.23 -1.66 -7.09
C ARG A 16 -6.31 -1.78 -5.57
N ILE A 17 -5.61 -2.75 -4.97
CA ILE A 17 -5.56 -2.90 -3.50
C ILE A 17 -4.58 -1.93 -2.82
N GLY A 18 -3.73 -1.26 -3.61
CA GLY A 18 -2.72 -0.32 -3.13
C GLY A 18 -3.29 0.72 -2.18
N ARG A 19 -4.45 1.28 -2.54
CA ARG A 19 -5.16 2.26 -1.73
C ARG A 19 -5.65 1.68 -0.41
N ASP A 20 -6.15 0.44 -0.38
CA ASP A 20 -6.58 -0.20 0.86
C ASP A 20 -5.40 -0.35 1.82
N MET A 21 -4.27 -0.89 1.35
CA MET A 21 -3.09 -1.12 2.20
C MET A 21 -2.55 0.14 2.85
N LYS A 22 -2.51 1.24 2.09
CA LYS A 22 -2.11 2.56 2.61
C LYS A 22 -2.94 2.97 3.82
N HIS A 23 -4.24 2.64 3.85
CA HIS A 23 -5.17 3.08 4.89
C HIS A 23 -5.46 2.01 5.97
N THR A 24 -4.60 0.99 6.09
CA THR A 24 -4.84 -0.13 7.04
C THR A 24 -4.48 0.16 8.48
N ARG A 25 -3.52 1.08 8.70
CA ARG A 25 -2.97 1.41 10.01
C ARG A 25 -2.51 2.86 10.04
N ASN A 26 -2.12 3.31 11.23
CA ASN A 26 -1.46 4.58 11.45
C ASN A 26 0.01 4.55 10.97
N TRP A 27 0.24 4.25 9.69
CA TRP A 27 1.58 4.05 9.16
C TRP A 27 2.43 5.32 9.29
N ARG A 28 3.68 5.11 9.70
CA ARG A 28 4.71 6.13 9.77
C ARG A 28 5.68 5.94 8.63
N CYS A 29 6.28 7.05 8.21
CA CYS A 29 7.45 7.01 7.36
C CYS A 29 8.50 6.15 8.04
N GLU A 30 9.00 5.16 7.33
CA GLU A 30 10.00 4.20 7.84
C GLU A 30 11.25 4.91 8.36
N PHE A 31 11.61 6.03 7.73
CA PHE A 31 12.81 6.80 8.06
C PHE A 31 12.52 7.88 9.09
N CYS A 32 11.75 8.92 8.74
CA CYS A 32 11.57 10.10 9.59
C CYS A 32 10.46 9.97 10.65
N LYS A 33 9.74 8.85 10.69
CA LYS A 33 8.66 8.55 11.64
C LYS A 33 7.47 9.52 11.65
N LYS A 34 7.41 10.51 10.74
CA LYS A 34 6.22 11.33 10.47
C LYS A 34 5.12 10.47 9.84
N HIS A 35 3.90 10.98 9.70
CA HIS A 35 2.83 10.25 9.00
C HIS A 35 3.27 9.96 7.56
N ALA A 36 3.19 8.69 7.15
CA ALA A 36 3.42 8.33 5.76
C ALA A 36 2.30 8.88 4.90
N ARG A 37 2.62 9.32 3.68
CA ARG A 37 1.67 9.83 2.69
C ARG A 37 1.65 8.99 1.42
N GLU A 38 2.72 8.25 1.17
CA GLU A 38 2.90 7.42 -0.02
C GLU A 38 3.30 6.01 0.40
N THR A 39 2.98 5.03 -0.45
CA THR A 39 3.44 3.65 -0.31
C THR A 39 4.20 3.26 -1.56
N VAL A 40 5.41 2.72 -1.41
CA VAL A 40 6.20 2.17 -2.53
C VAL A 40 6.19 0.65 -2.42
N TRP A 41 5.82 -0.02 -3.51
CA TRP A 41 5.57 -1.46 -3.52
C TRP A 41 6.69 -2.19 -4.25
N MET A 42 7.39 -3.06 -3.54
CA MET A 42 8.38 -3.96 -4.10
C MET A 42 7.80 -5.38 -4.07
N ASN A 43 7.52 -5.92 -5.25
CA ASN A 43 6.85 -7.21 -5.40
C ASN A 43 7.81 -8.26 -5.92
N SER A 44 7.85 -9.42 -5.27
CA SER A 44 8.46 -10.65 -5.80
C SER A 44 7.35 -11.64 -6.10
N SER A 45 7.37 -12.26 -7.28
CA SER A 45 6.31 -13.17 -7.68
C SER A 45 6.85 -14.47 -8.28
N TRP A 46 6.16 -15.56 -7.97
CA TRP A 46 6.39 -16.90 -8.48
C TRP A 46 5.07 -17.45 -9.03
N ILE A 47 4.48 -16.71 -9.97
CA ILE A 47 3.15 -16.97 -10.55
C ILE A 47 3.11 -18.22 -11.47
N HIS A 48 4.28 -18.78 -11.77
CA HIS A 48 4.44 -20.05 -12.48
C HIS A 48 4.28 -21.27 -11.53
N LEU A 49 4.40 -21.09 -10.21
CA LEU A 49 4.23 -22.17 -9.23
C LEU A 49 2.76 -22.55 -9.03
N THR A 50 2.54 -23.72 -8.41
CA THR A 50 1.23 -24.20 -8.00
C THR A 50 1.27 -24.59 -6.51
N PRO A 51 0.62 -23.82 -5.60
CA PRO A 51 -0.13 -22.60 -5.86
C PRO A 51 0.81 -21.42 -6.24
N PRO A 52 0.34 -20.46 -7.06
CA PRO A 52 1.11 -19.25 -7.38
C PRO A 52 1.30 -18.41 -6.12
N LYS A 53 2.48 -17.79 -5.99
CA LYS A 53 2.85 -16.98 -4.82
C LYS A 53 3.31 -15.59 -5.22
N ILE A 54 2.97 -14.61 -4.40
CA ILE A 54 3.46 -13.23 -4.48
C ILE A 54 3.83 -12.81 -3.07
N ASN A 55 4.94 -12.11 -2.94
CA ASN A 55 5.33 -11.40 -1.74
C ASN A 55 5.42 -9.91 -2.06
N SER A 56 4.77 -9.08 -1.26
CA SER A 56 4.73 -7.63 -1.44
C SER A 56 5.36 -6.96 -0.23
N TYR A 57 6.52 -6.35 -0.41
CA TYR A 57 7.13 -5.45 0.55
C TYR A 57 6.58 -4.04 0.28
N VAL A 58 5.89 -3.47 1.25
CA VAL A 58 5.22 -2.17 1.10
C VAL A 58 5.91 -1.15 1.98
N HIS A 59 6.68 -0.26 1.36
CA HIS A 59 7.38 0.81 2.05
C HIS A 59 6.45 1.99 2.31
N SER A 60 6.24 2.34 3.58
CA SER A 60 5.46 3.52 3.97
C SER A 60 6.37 4.73 4.13
N ILE A 61 6.17 5.79 3.33
CA ILE A 61 7.09 6.93 3.24
C ILE A 61 6.36 8.28 3.25
N CYS A 62 7.03 9.33 3.76
CA CYS A 62 6.46 10.68 3.81
C CYS A 62 6.42 11.38 2.44
N ASP A 63 7.41 11.12 1.59
CA ASP A 63 7.50 11.62 0.22
C ASP A 63 8.30 10.59 -0.60
N ALA A 64 7.71 10.05 -1.67
CA ALA A 64 8.31 9.02 -2.52
C ALA A 64 8.93 9.58 -3.82
N GLY A 65 9.10 10.90 -3.93
CA GLY A 65 9.68 11.53 -5.12
C GLY A 65 10.86 12.45 -4.83
N LYS A 66 11.08 12.86 -3.58
CA LYS A 66 12.20 13.75 -3.21
C LYS A 66 12.55 13.73 -1.73
N GLY A 67 13.74 14.24 -1.44
CA GLY A 67 14.23 14.48 -0.08
C GLY A 67 14.86 13.26 0.57
N PRO A 68 15.33 13.40 1.81
CA PRO A 68 16.23 12.43 2.43
C PRO A 68 15.58 11.06 2.70
N CYS A 69 14.26 11.00 2.89
CA CYS A 69 13.56 9.73 3.05
C CYS A 69 13.49 8.97 1.71
N TYR A 70 13.24 9.69 0.62
CA TYR A 70 13.20 9.10 -0.72
C TYR A 70 14.59 8.59 -1.12
N GLU A 71 15.64 9.37 -0.89
CA GLU A 71 17.02 8.97 -1.17
C GLU A 71 17.44 7.71 -0.39
N GLN A 72 17.06 7.61 0.88
CA GLN A 72 17.27 6.39 1.68
C GLN A 72 16.55 5.17 1.10
N LEU A 73 15.28 5.34 0.69
CA LEU A 73 14.54 4.26 0.02
C LEU A 73 15.23 3.82 -1.27
N ARG A 74 15.68 4.76 -2.10
CA ARG A 74 16.42 4.45 -3.34
C ARG A 74 17.72 3.70 -3.06
N GLY A 75 18.44 4.06 -2.00
CA GLY A 75 19.61 3.31 -1.54
C GLY A 75 19.28 1.87 -1.17
N TYR A 76 18.20 1.67 -0.39
CA TYR A 76 17.71 0.34 -0.03
C TYR A 76 17.29 -0.48 -1.27
N GLU A 77 16.51 0.10 -2.17
CA GLU A 77 16.10 -0.56 -3.43
C GLU A 77 17.31 -0.96 -4.28
N ALA A 78 18.33 -0.12 -4.37
CA ALA A 78 19.56 -0.43 -5.10
C ALA A 78 20.34 -1.59 -4.46
N GLN A 79 20.41 -1.63 -3.13
CA GLN A 79 21.03 -2.75 -2.41
C GLN A 79 20.27 -4.05 -2.62
N VAL A 80 18.93 -4.03 -2.54
CA VAL A 80 18.10 -5.21 -2.79
C VAL A 80 18.26 -5.70 -4.22
N ALA A 81 18.28 -4.79 -5.21
CA ALA A 81 18.53 -5.13 -6.60
C ALA A 81 19.88 -5.84 -6.78
N LEU A 82 20.95 -5.32 -6.16
CA LEU A 82 22.27 -5.95 -6.17
C LEU A 82 22.26 -7.36 -5.56
N MET A 83 21.59 -7.53 -4.42
CA MET A 83 21.53 -8.80 -3.70
C MET A 83 20.70 -9.88 -4.39
N THR A 84 19.65 -9.48 -5.12
CA THR A 84 18.68 -10.40 -5.73
C THR A 84 18.90 -10.62 -7.23
N GLY A 85 19.69 -9.77 -7.88
CA GLY A 85 19.83 -9.74 -9.34
C GLY A 85 18.60 -9.21 -10.07
N PHE A 86 17.58 -8.72 -9.35
CA PHE A 86 16.45 -8.04 -9.97
C PHE A 86 16.86 -6.68 -10.52
N PRO A 87 16.20 -6.21 -11.59
CA PRO A 87 16.48 -4.88 -12.12
C PRO A 87 16.21 -3.81 -11.05
N PRO A 88 17.05 -2.76 -10.98
CA PRO A 88 16.80 -1.66 -10.06
C PRO A 88 15.45 -1.00 -10.39
N ALA A 89 14.81 -0.45 -9.36
CA ALA A 89 13.57 0.28 -9.54
C ALA A 89 13.76 1.42 -10.55
N GLY A 90 12.81 1.57 -11.47
CA GLY A 90 12.78 2.67 -12.43
C GLY A 90 12.67 4.04 -11.73
N PRO A 91 12.71 5.15 -12.49
CA PRO A 91 12.47 6.47 -11.94
C PRO A 91 11.09 6.54 -11.26
N PRO A 92 10.92 7.42 -10.26
CA PRO A 92 9.64 7.58 -9.58
C PRO A 92 8.59 8.03 -10.60
N LEU A 93 7.39 7.46 -10.49
CA LEU A 93 6.28 7.88 -11.33
C LEU A 93 5.96 9.37 -11.06
N PRO A 94 5.53 10.12 -12.09
CA PRO A 94 5.10 11.49 -11.91
C PRO A 94 4.02 11.58 -10.84
N LYS A 95 4.19 12.49 -9.88
CA LYS A 95 3.17 12.71 -8.86
C LYS A 95 1.93 13.32 -9.50
N THR A 96 0.77 12.76 -9.19
CA THR A 96 -0.52 13.32 -9.61
C THR A 96 -0.99 14.44 -8.68
N GLN A 97 -0.34 14.61 -7.53
CA GLN A 97 -0.69 15.61 -6.53
C GLN A 97 0.54 16.08 -5.74
N LYS A 98 0.48 17.32 -5.25
CA LYS A 98 1.54 17.93 -4.44
C LYS A 98 1.77 17.17 -3.13
N SER A 99 0.70 16.67 -2.52
CA SER A 99 0.74 15.91 -1.27
C SER A 99 -0.39 14.89 -1.26
N TYR A 100 -0.08 13.64 -0.92
CA TYR A 100 -1.05 12.56 -0.75
C TYR A 100 -1.62 12.54 0.66
N PRO A 101 -2.87 12.07 0.87
CA PRO A 101 -3.45 11.93 2.20
C PRO A 101 -2.58 11.09 3.13
N MET A 102 -2.59 11.37 4.43
CA MET A 102 -1.94 10.54 5.42
C MET A 102 -2.48 9.12 5.38
N SER A 103 -1.61 8.14 5.55
CA SER A 103 -1.95 6.70 5.65
C SER A 103 -2.94 6.41 6.79
N ALA A 104 -3.02 7.32 7.77
CA ALA A 104 -3.89 7.24 8.93
C ALA A 104 -5.20 8.03 8.79
N SER A 105 -5.65 8.39 7.58
CA SER A 105 -6.93 9.07 7.35
C SER A 105 -7.98 8.12 6.80
N CYS A 106 -9.25 8.56 6.81
CA CYS A 106 -10.33 7.84 6.14
C CYS A 106 -10.01 7.71 4.65
N ILE A 107 -10.12 6.50 4.10
CA ILE A 107 -9.82 6.23 2.69
C ILE A 107 -10.68 7.06 1.73
N VAL A 108 -11.89 7.47 2.14
CA VAL A 108 -12.84 8.22 1.32
C VAL A 108 -12.64 9.72 1.45
N CYS A 109 -12.95 10.30 2.61
CA CYS A 109 -12.95 11.75 2.80
C CYS A 109 -11.56 12.35 3.05
N ASN A 110 -10.54 11.51 3.30
CA ASN A 110 -9.17 11.93 3.57
C ASN A 110 -9.00 12.92 4.73
N ASN A 111 -9.99 13.05 5.63
CA ASN A 111 -9.93 14.00 6.73
C ASN A 111 -8.78 13.63 7.70
N GLU A 112 -7.75 14.50 7.72
CA GLU A 112 -6.53 14.33 8.51
C GLU A 112 -6.61 14.94 9.91
N ALA A 113 -7.73 15.58 10.27
CA ALA A 113 -7.94 16.13 11.60
C ALA A 113 -7.76 15.03 12.66
N SER A 114 -7.11 15.37 13.76
CA SER A 114 -6.81 14.43 14.85
C SER A 114 -8.06 13.65 15.30
N GLU A 115 -9.18 14.34 15.42
CA GLU A 115 -10.46 13.76 15.84
C GLU A 115 -11.00 12.70 14.87
N SER A 116 -10.94 12.99 13.56
CA SER A 116 -11.32 12.03 12.52
C SER A 116 -10.42 10.78 12.57
N ARG A 117 -9.11 10.98 12.69
CA ARG A 117 -8.13 9.88 12.63
C ARG A 117 -8.16 8.97 13.85
N LYS A 118 -8.48 9.50 15.03
CA LYS A 118 -8.61 8.72 16.28
C LYS A 118 -9.82 7.78 16.26
N ASN A 119 -10.87 8.13 15.50
CA ASN A 119 -12.15 7.41 15.50
C ASN A 119 -12.37 6.57 14.24
N LEU A 120 -11.31 6.25 13.48
CA LEU A 120 -11.43 5.41 12.30
C LEU A 120 -11.79 3.97 12.67
N LYS A 121 -12.83 3.45 12.03
CA LYS A 121 -13.31 2.08 12.16
C LYS A 121 -12.78 1.23 11.02
N GLN A 122 -12.39 0.00 11.31
CA GLN A 122 -12.00 -0.97 10.29
C GLN A 122 -13.24 -1.59 9.64
N CYS A 123 -13.10 -2.02 8.38
CA CYS A 123 -14.08 -2.87 7.74
C CYS A 123 -14.24 -4.16 8.56
N GLY A 124 -15.44 -4.45 9.06
CA GLY A 124 -15.68 -5.62 9.92
C GLY A 124 -15.50 -6.99 9.25
N ARG A 125 -15.24 -7.05 7.94
CA ARG A 125 -14.97 -8.29 7.22
C ARG A 125 -13.46 -8.55 7.04
N CYS A 126 -12.73 -7.58 6.49
CA CYS A 126 -11.32 -7.77 6.15
C CYS A 126 -10.39 -7.22 7.23
N GLU A 127 -10.89 -6.38 8.14
CA GLU A 127 -10.15 -5.73 9.22
C GLU A 127 -8.97 -4.84 8.78
N LEU A 128 -8.87 -4.58 7.46
CA LEU A 128 -7.80 -3.79 6.86
C LEU A 128 -8.24 -2.34 6.70
N THR A 129 -9.11 -2.06 5.73
CA THR A 129 -9.45 -0.69 5.31
C THR A 129 -10.20 0.07 6.40
N ARG A 130 -9.87 1.36 6.57
CA ARG A 130 -10.39 2.22 7.63
C ARG A 130 -11.26 3.38 7.11
N TYR A 131 -12.34 3.64 7.83
CA TYR A 131 -13.36 4.64 7.52
C TYR A 131 -13.70 5.48 8.75
N CYS A 132 -14.05 6.75 8.58
CA CYS A 132 -14.56 7.57 9.69
C CYS A 132 -16.04 7.28 10.01
N SER A 133 -16.79 6.68 9.07
CA SER A 133 -18.21 6.43 9.24
C SER A 133 -18.72 5.29 8.34
N VAL A 134 -19.94 4.82 8.60
CA VAL A 134 -20.59 3.77 7.80
C VAL A 134 -20.92 4.29 6.40
N GLU A 135 -21.20 5.58 6.26
CA GLU A 135 -21.47 6.25 4.98
C GLU A 135 -20.23 6.18 4.09
N CYS A 136 -19.05 6.53 4.62
CA CYS A 136 -17.78 6.39 3.89
C CYS A 136 -17.52 4.91 3.52
N GLN A 137 -17.83 3.95 4.39
CA GLN A 137 -17.67 2.53 4.06
C GLN A 137 -18.60 2.09 2.92
N ARG A 138 -19.86 2.54 2.91
CA ARG A 138 -20.85 2.22 1.87
C ARG A 138 -20.46 2.85 0.53
N GLU A 139 -20.00 4.09 0.54
CA GLU A 139 -19.52 4.80 -0.67
C GLU A 139 -18.34 4.06 -1.32
N ASP A 140 -17.38 3.62 -0.52
CA ASP A 140 -16.18 2.93 -1.01
C ASP A 140 -16.43 1.48 -1.46
N TRP A 141 -17.59 0.91 -1.15
CA TRP A 141 -17.84 -0.53 -1.29
C TRP A 141 -17.57 -1.05 -2.70
N LYS A 142 -17.98 -0.31 -3.75
CA LYS A 142 -17.77 -0.73 -5.15
C LYS A 142 -16.28 -0.98 -5.45
N ARG A 143 -15.40 -0.16 -4.88
CA ARG A 143 -13.94 -0.27 -5.02
C ARG A 143 -13.37 -1.30 -4.04
N HIS A 144 -13.72 -1.19 -2.75
CA HIS A 144 -13.17 -2.03 -1.68
C HIS A 144 -13.53 -3.52 -1.82
N LYS A 145 -14.70 -3.84 -2.39
CA LYS A 145 -15.24 -5.21 -2.49
C LYS A 145 -14.24 -6.23 -3.05
N GLU A 146 -13.41 -5.84 -4.01
CA GLU A 146 -12.38 -6.72 -4.59
C GLU A 146 -11.30 -7.07 -3.56
N CYS A 147 -10.69 -6.05 -2.93
CA CYS A 147 -9.72 -6.23 -1.85
C CYS A 147 -10.31 -7.03 -0.68
N CYS A 148 -11.50 -6.64 -0.23
CA CYS A 148 -12.21 -7.24 0.90
C CYS A 148 -12.44 -8.74 0.73
N LYS A 149 -12.72 -9.19 -0.50
CA LYS A 149 -12.96 -10.60 -0.81
C LYS A 149 -11.67 -11.40 -0.97
N ALA A 150 -10.57 -10.77 -1.37
CA ALA A 150 -9.28 -11.43 -1.57
C ALA A 150 -8.56 -11.74 -0.24
N VAL A 151 -8.83 -10.94 0.78
CA VAL A 151 -8.24 -11.11 2.13
C VAL A 151 -8.90 -12.29 2.82
N LYS A 152 -8.10 -13.30 3.15
CA LYS A 152 -8.54 -14.49 3.90
C LYS A 152 -8.18 -14.41 5.38
N GLU A 153 -6.99 -13.89 5.67
CA GLU A 153 -6.43 -13.79 7.01
C GLU A 153 -5.55 -12.54 7.09
N VAL A 154 -5.49 -11.94 8.28
CA VAL A 154 -4.58 -10.84 8.60
C VAL A 154 -3.84 -11.19 9.89
N LYS A 155 -2.55 -11.45 9.78
CA LYS A 155 -1.67 -11.64 10.94
C LYS A 155 -0.78 -10.42 11.12
N TRP A 156 -0.98 -9.71 12.22
CA TRP A 156 -0.11 -8.59 12.59
C TRP A 156 1.08 -9.11 13.39
N VAL A 157 2.28 -8.87 12.88
CA VAL A 157 3.53 -9.20 13.56
C VAL A 157 4.17 -7.90 14.03
N TRP A 158 4.38 -7.80 15.34
CA TRP A 158 5.10 -6.70 15.97
C TRP A 158 6.45 -7.27 16.42
N ASN A 159 7.53 -6.69 15.92
CA ASN A 159 8.86 -6.90 16.45
C ASN A 159 9.20 -5.76 17.40
#